data_AF-A0A8B8AME2-F1
#
_entry.id   AF-A0A8B8AME2-F1
#
_cell.length_a   1.000
_cell.length_b   1.000
_cell.length_c   1.000
_cell.angle_alpha   90.00
_cell.angle_beta   90.00
_cell.angle_gamma   90.00
#
_symmetry.space_group_name_H-M   'P 1'
#
loop_
_entity.id
_entity.type
_entity.pdbx_description
1 polymer ?
#
loop_
_entity_poly.entity_id
_entity_poly.type
_entity_poly.pdbx_seq_one_letter_code
_entity_poly.pdbx_strand_id
1 'polypeptide(L)'
;MAEDSQRIHWERRHIQKNYKMLKEKMEHSEYIFDHLFQNKILDTEENSELLGQSRKKQCDFILRKLIKRPDTFQTFVNFLNENKTIDEFQCFRSLSKVTPDVTRIPQNEVQELRQHLQCKEYKERLHSMVRKHLSKAYPNNILDDFLQEDLINVEEHEDISSLESDTDKAFKLLESYFDNNAREIPIPRLERLLYIMKIHDIKIISNHQQEENTDGTAKNGKHQTLGCQYCNTKSTKDSSPFNNFEEKRQNAVRLFQEKVEIGGKTLNIALIGPPGCGKSSFCNSVLTAFSVEGWREWTTTGHYGGLAEQVTHHLRVYQKNEYLDVKSPLYAYNYPTLFDMIGFNESIDDMVEKILRMVFFGRLPREQKIMDVVNYFRSNGVDVIGLKEHNAKNPEDLKIDRIIFIASANTPLPKRLIEAVKKTALKENRVIPIYGVLTHKDKINPKNKDYQSLEKDFRQDLLGLPENRFLLCTNYCDDYDTLKEKKRMDQRHPELDIPILEFMRQVCDPKVKVINDQTKYGVNMGESGTDSTTPATTTDQVKERPEPAELGTPDEAVPARVEPNYFTGVVIALVGIIWIVFLRLLGLL
;
A
#
# COMPACT_ATOMS: atom_id res chain seq x y z
N MET A 1 16.11 -23.56 37.29
CA MET A 1 14.69 -23.39 37.67
C MET A 1 14.29 -21.92 37.75
N ALA A 2 14.84 -21.12 38.68
CA ALA A 2 14.42 -19.74 38.88
C ALA A 2 14.66 -18.85 37.63
N GLU A 3 15.82 -18.98 37.00
CA GLU A 3 16.18 -18.25 35.76
C GLU A 3 15.29 -18.66 34.59
N ASP A 4 15.02 -19.97 34.42
CA ASP A 4 14.10 -20.49 33.39
C ASP A 4 12.69 -19.92 33.57
N SER A 5 12.18 -19.89 34.82
CA SER A 5 10.86 -19.31 35.12
C SER A 5 10.78 -17.81 34.83
N GLN A 6 11.87 -17.06 35.05
CA GLN A 6 11.93 -15.64 34.66
C GLN A 6 11.99 -15.48 33.14
N ARG A 7 12.76 -16.32 32.45
CA ARG A 7 12.86 -16.33 30.99
C ARG A 7 11.50 -16.63 30.34
N ILE A 8 10.82 -17.68 30.78
CA ILE A 8 9.46 -18.04 30.32
C ILE A 8 8.48 -16.88 30.51
N HIS A 9 8.56 -16.18 31.65
CA HIS A 9 7.73 -15.00 31.91
C HIS A 9 8.01 -13.86 30.93
N TRP A 10 9.29 -13.54 30.68
CA TRP A 10 9.68 -12.53 29.69
C TRP A 10 9.24 -12.89 28.27
N GLU A 11 9.48 -14.12 27.81
CA GLU A 11 9.13 -14.53 26.45
C GLU A 11 7.59 -14.59 26.24
N ARG A 12 6.81 -15.03 27.24
CA ARG A 12 5.33 -14.94 27.23
C ARG A 12 4.84 -13.49 27.16
N ARG A 13 5.39 -12.61 28.01
CA ARG A 13 5.07 -11.17 27.97
C ARG A 13 5.44 -10.55 26.63
N HIS A 14 6.48 -11.05 25.97
CA HIS A 14 6.90 -10.57 24.67
C HIS A 14 5.95 -10.99 23.54
N ILE A 15 5.37 -12.19 23.59
CA ILE A 15 4.23 -12.57 22.74
C ILE A 15 3.04 -11.64 23.01
N GLN A 16 2.67 -11.45 24.28
CA GLN A 16 1.55 -10.58 24.68
C GLN A 16 1.74 -9.14 24.18
N LYS A 17 2.94 -8.55 24.30
CA LYS A 17 3.26 -7.22 23.76
C LYS A 17 3.21 -7.15 22.24
N ASN A 18 3.46 -8.24 21.53
CA ASN A 18 3.47 -8.30 20.06
C ASN A 18 2.20 -8.92 19.46
N TYR A 19 1.13 -9.08 20.26
CA TYR A 19 -0.06 -9.88 19.93
C TYR A 19 -0.64 -9.59 18.54
N LYS A 20 -0.88 -8.32 18.19
CA LYS A 20 -1.45 -7.92 16.89
C LYS A 20 -0.54 -8.33 15.72
N MET A 21 0.73 -7.93 15.75
CA MET A 21 1.70 -8.28 14.71
C MET A 21 1.86 -9.80 14.54
N LEU A 22 1.82 -10.57 15.62
CA LEU A 22 1.87 -12.03 15.56
C LEU A 22 0.60 -12.60 14.93
N LYS A 23 -0.59 -12.15 15.36
CA LYS A 23 -1.91 -12.56 14.85
C LYS A 23 -1.99 -12.39 13.33
N GLU A 24 -1.51 -11.25 12.82
CA GLU A 24 -1.42 -10.92 11.39
C GLU A 24 -0.44 -11.82 10.62
N LYS A 25 0.80 -11.96 11.12
CA LYS A 25 1.81 -12.82 10.48
C LYS A 25 1.43 -14.30 10.49
N MET A 26 0.70 -14.76 11.52
CA MET A 26 0.15 -16.12 11.60
C MET A 26 -1.05 -16.32 10.67
N GLU A 27 -1.90 -15.30 10.48
CA GLU A 27 -3.06 -15.40 9.59
C GLU A 27 -2.65 -15.56 8.11
N HIS A 28 -1.51 -15.02 7.71
CA HIS A 28 -0.90 -15.22 6.39
C HIS A 28 -0.07 -16.51 6.22
N SER A 29 0.14 -17.28 7.29
CA SER A 29 0.94 -18.51 7.24
C SER A 29 0.04 -19.74 7.01
N GLU A 30 0.33 -20.54 5.98
CA GLU A 30 -0.52 -21.65 5.54
C GLU A 30 -0.39 -22.88 6.45
N TYR A 31 0.82 -23.39 6.67
CA TYR A 31 1.10 -24.67 7.35
C TYR A 31 1.33 -24.57 8.87
N ILE A 32 1.28 -23.36 9.45
CA ILE A 32 1.64 -23.14 10.86
C ILE A 32 0.78 -23.97 11.83
N PHE A 33 -0.49 -24.24 11.50
CA PHE A 33 -1.40 -25.03 12.33
C PHE A 33 -1.09 -26.52 12.29
N ASP A 34 -0.76 -27.06 11.12
CA ASP A 34 -0.38 -28.47 10.97
C ASP A 34 0.85 -28.78 11.81
N HIS A 35 1.85 -27.90 11.80
CA HIS A 35 3.02 -28.01 12.65
C HIS A 35 2.70 -27.93 14.16
N LEU A 36 1.80 -27.03 14.58
CA LEU A 36 1.39 -26.92 15.98
C LEU A 36 0.62 -28.16 16.46
N PHE A 37 -0.20 -28.77 15.61
CA PHE A 37 -0.88 -30.03 15.91
C PHE A 37 0.08 -31.24 15.93
N GLN A 38 0.92 -31.39 14.90
CA GLN A 38 1.94 -32.45 14.82
C GLN A 38 2.87 -32.47 16.04
N ASN A 39 3.20 -31.29 16.58
CA ASN A 39 4.09 -31.15 17.74
C ASN A 39 3.35 -31.05 19.08
N LYS A 40 2.06 -31.42 19.14
CA LYS A 40 1.22 -31.49 20.35
C LYS A 40 1.07 -30.18 21.11
N ILE A 41 1.22 -29.04 20.42
CA ILE A 41 1.00 -27.70 20.96
C ILE A 41 -0.50 -27.35 20.86
N LEU A 42 -1.20 -27.90 19.86
CA LEU A 42 -2.64 -28.15 19.86
C LEU A 42 -2.90 -29.63 20.12
N ASP A 43 -3.96 -29.96 20.86
CA ASP A 43 -4.45 -31.33 20.99
C ASP A 43 -5.54 -31.67 19.95
N THR A 44 -6.12 -32.87 20.03
CA THR A 44 -7.08 -33.37 19.02
C THR A 44 -8.47 -32.77 19.18
N GLU A 45 -8.88 -32.39 20.39
CA GLU A 45 -10.18 -31.76 20.64
C GLU A 45 -10.10 -30.28 20.22
N GLU A 46 -9.08 -29.56 20.70
CA GLU A 46 -8.80 -28.17 20.30
C GLU A 46 -8.65 -28.02 18.77
N ASN A 47 -7.90 -28.91 18.10
CA ASN A 47 -7.76 -28.84 16.65
C ASN A 47 -9.10 -29.11 15.93
N SER A 48 -9.95 -29.97 16.48
CA SER A 48 -11.30 -30.23 15.93
C SER A 48 -12.25 -29.05 16.13
N GLU A 49 -12.18 -28.34 17.25
CA GLU A 49 -12.95 -27.10 17.48
C GLU A 49 -12.50 -25.94 16.59
N LEU A 50 -11.22 -25.89 16.22
CA LEU A 50 -10.66 -24.90 15.30
C LEU A 50 -11.00 -25.20 13.83
N LEU A 51 -11.25 -26.47 13.45
CA LEU A 51 -11.65 -26.90 12.10
C LEU A 51 -13.09 -26.45 11.74
N GLY A 52 -13.23 -25.15 11.50
CA GLY A 52 -14.50 -24.48 11.17
C GLY A 52 -14.52 -23.00 11.59
N GLN A 53 -13.59 -22.57 12.43
CA GLN A 53 -13.40 -21.16 12.79
C GLN A 53 -12.62 -20.42 11.69
N SER A 54 -12.84 -19.09 11.56
CA SER A 54 -12.04 -18.25 10.66
C SER A 54 -10.58 -18.13 11.14
N ARG A 55 -9.64 -17.98 10.20
CA ARG A 55 -8.19 -18.00 10.49
C ARG A 55 -7.80 -17.06 11.63
N LYS A 56 -8.26 -15.80 11.60
CA LYS A 56 -8.18 -14.83 12.70
C LYS A 56 -8.51 -15.41 14.08
N LYS A 57 -9.63 -16.15 14.23
CA LYS A 57 -10.02 -16.80 15.50
C LYS A 57 -9.05 -17.93 15.87
N GLN A 58 -8.60 -18.71 14.90
CA GLN A 58 -7.65 -19.80 15.14
C GLN A 58 -6.29 -19.26 15.66
N CYS A 59 -5.79 -18.16 15.06
CA CYS A 59 -4.56 -17.49 15.50
C CYS A 59 -4.72 -16.85 16.89
N ASP A 60 -5.88 -16.22 17.12
CA ASP A 60 -6.25 -15.61 18.40
C ASP A 60 -6.30 -16.64 19.55
N PHE A 61 -6.88 -17.82 19.31
CA PHE A 61 -6.87 -18.94 20.25
C PHE A 61 -5.45 -19.41 20.58
N ILE A 62 -4.58 -19.63 19.59
CA ILE A 62 -3.20 -20.07 19.85
C ILE A 62 -2.44 -19.04 20.67
N LEU A 63 -2.50 -17.76 20.31
CA LEU A 63 -1.76 -16.72 21.01
C LEU A 63 -2.24 -16.60 22.46
N ARG A 64 -3.56 -16.66 22.70
CA ARG A 64 -4.11 -16.78 24.06
C ARG A 64 -3.62 -18.03 24.78
N LYS A 65 -3.64 -19.21 24.14
CA LYS A 65 -3.14 -20.47 24.74
C LYS A 65 -1.66 -20.38 25.14
N LEU A 66 -0.80 -19.81 24.27
CA LEU A 66 0.63 -19.61 24.52
C LEU A 66 0.90 -18.58 25.63
N ILE A 67 0.09 -17.53 25.75
CA ILE A 67 0.20 -16.59 26.88
C ILE A 67 -0.32 -17.24 28.17
N LYS A 68 -1.38 -18.06 28.11
CA LYS A 68 -2.10 -18.66 29.25
C LYS A 68 -1.41 -19.88 29.88
N ARG A 69 -1.05 -20.89 29.09
CA ARG A 69 -0.49 -22.18 29.57
C ARG A 69 1.05 -22.20 29.50
N PRO A 70 1.79 -22.14 30.63
CA PRO A 70 3.26 -22.07 30.63
C PRO A 70 3.93 -23.30 30.00
N ASP A 71 3.37 -24.49 30.24
CA ASP A 71 3.94 -25.75 29.77
C ASP A 71 3.80 -25.89 28.24
N THR A 72 2.62 -25.51 27.70
CA THR A 72 2.41 -25.40 26.25
C THR A 72 3.38 -24.40 25.63
N PHE A 73 3.63 -23.26 26.29
CA PHE A 73 4.61 -22.29 25.82
C PHE A 73 6.03 -22.86 25.82
N GLN A 74 6.45 -23.59 26.86
CA GLN A 74 7.77 -24.21 26.89
C GLN A 74 7.92 -25.30 25.81
N THR A 75 6.87 -26.11 25.57
CA THR A 75 6.83 -27.08 24.45
C THR A 75 7.01 -26.37 23.10
N PHE A 76 6.32 -25.24 22.90
CA PHE A 76 6.47 -24.41 21.71
C PHE A 76 7.89 -23.81 21.55
N VAL A 77 8.49 -23.30 22.63
CA VAL A 77 9.86 -22.78 22.60
C VAL A 77 10.88 -23.88 22.28
N ASN A 78 10.72 -25.10 22.80
CA ASN A 78 11.58 -26.23 22.45
C ASN A 78 11.46 -26.54 20.95
N PHE A 79 10.23 -26.70 20.44
CA PHE A 79 9.94 -26.91 19.02
C PHE A 79 10.57 -25.81 18.12
N LEU A 80 10.44 -24.52 18.49
CA LEU A 80 11.03 -23.40 17.74
C LEU A 80 12.56 -23.45 17.67
N ASN A 81 13.21 -23.94 18.73
CA ASN A 81 14.67 -24.06 18.85
C ASN A 81 15.21 -25.30 18.11
N GLU A 82 14.44 -26.37 18.04
CA GLU A 82 14.78 -27.57 17.25
C GLU A 82 14.61 -27.31 15.75
N ASN A 83 13.49 -26.70 15.35
CA ASN A 83 13.05 -26.60 13.96
C ASN A 83 13.43 -25.25 13.30
N LYS A 84 14.69 -24.83 13.45
CA LYS A 84 15.18 -23.46 13.13
C LYS A 84 14.94 -22.99 11.68
N THR A 85 14.71 -23.92 10.76
CA THR A 85 14.53 -23.68 9.31
C THR A 85 13.08 -23.65 8.83
N ILE A 86 12.08 -23.86 9.71
CA ILE A 86 10.66 -23.74 9.33
C ILE A 86 10.30 -22.25 9.25
N ASP A 87 9.95 -21.75 8.07
CA ASP A 87 9.80 -20.31 7.79
C ASP A 87 8.49 -19.72 8.32
N GLU A 88 7.45 -20.54 8.45
CA GLU A 88 6.15 -20.25 9.06
C GLU A 88 6.28 -19.61 10.45
N PHE A 89 7.35 -19.95 11.18
CA PHE A 89 7.63 -19.43 12.52
C PHE A 89 8.68 -18.31 12.58
N GLN A 90 9.15 -17.77 11.44
CA GLN A 90 9.97 -16.55 11.44
C GLN A 90 9.25 -15.37 12.13
N CYS A 91 7.91 -15.36 12.13
CA CYS A 91 7.10 -14.39 12.86
C CYS A 91 7.41 -14.34 14.36
N PHE A 92 7.69 -15.48 14.99
CA PHE A 92 8.12 -15.57 16.40
C PHE A 92 9.63 -15.36 16.58
N ARG A 93 10.48 -15.81 15.64
CA ARG A 93 11.94 -15.60 15.72
C ARG A 93 12.36 -14.15 15.51
N SER A 94 11.61 -13.41 14.69
CA SER A 94 11.86 -11.98 14.41
C SER A 94 11.52 -11.05 15.59
N LEU A 95 10.90 -11.56 16.65
CA LEU A 95 10.49 -10.78 17.82
C LEU A 95 11.66 -10.16 18.61
N SER A 96 12.90 -10.67 18.51
CA SER A 96 14.03 -10.30 19.38
C SER A 96 14.55 -8.85 19.27
N LYS A 97 13.76 -7.91 18.74
CA LYS A 97 14.10 -6.49 18.58
C LYS A 97 12.95 -5.59 19.04
N VAL A 98 13.16 -4.97 20.22
CA VAL A 98 12.54 -3.71 20.66
C VAL A 98 11.01 -3.66 20.67
N THR A 99 10.41 -3.90 21.85
CA THR A 99 9.27 -3.05 22.25
C THR A 99 9.81 -1.67 22.59
N PRO A 100 9.31 -0.57 21.99
CA PRO A 100 9.64 0.77 22.47
C PRO A 100 9.13 0.94 23.90
N ASP A 101 9.94 1.56 24.77
CA ASP A 101 9.49 1.89 26.12
C ASP A 101 8.36 2.93 26.05
N VAL A 102 7.37 2.84 26.93
CA VAL A 102 6.15 3.67 26.82
C VAL A 102 6.52 5.14 26.98
N THR A 103 6.28 5.93 25.95
CA THR A 103 6.56 7.38 25.95
C THR A 103 5.83 8.03 27.12
N ARG A 104 6.61 8.47 28.12
CA ARG A 104 6.09 9.01 29.38
C ARG A 104 5.04 10.09 29.12
N ILE A 105 3.79 9.77 29.43
CA ILE A 105 2.68 10.70 29.25
C ILE A 105 2.78 11.80 30.31
N PRO A 106 2.59 13.08 29.95
CA PRO A 106 2.58 14.17 30.92
C PRO A 106 1.54 13.94 32.03
N GLN A 107 1.97 14.01 33.29
CA GLN A 107 1.12 13.65 34.45
C GLN A 107 -0.14 14.51 34.57
N ASN A 108 -0.15 15.72 34.02
CA ASN A 108 -1.34 16.56 33.92
C ASN A 108 -2.44 15.89 33.09
N GLU A 109 -2.13 15.26 31.96
CA GLU A 109 -3.14 14.55 31.14
C GLU A 109 -3.68 13.31 31.87
N VAL A 110 -2.82 12.60 32.62
CA VAL A 110 -3.22 11.42 33.41
C VAL A 110 -4.16 11.83 34.55
N GLN A 111 -3.91 12.99 35.17
CA GLN A 111 -4.76 13.54 36.22
C GLN A 111 -6.06 14.16 35.67
N GLU A 112 -6.02 14.76 34.48
CA GLU A 112 -7.20 15.20 33.73
C GLU A 112 -8.09 14.00 33.38
N LEU A 113 -7.52 12.91 32.87
CA LEU A 113 -8.25 11.66 32.64
C LEU A 113 -8.87 11.12 33.94
N ARG A 114 -8.14 11.11 35.07
CA ARG A 114 -8.67 10.70 36.38
C ARG A 114 -9.87 11.55 36.83
N GLN A 115 -9.92 12.83 36.47
CA GLN A 115 -11.06 13.71 36.75
C GLN A 115 -12.22 13.44 35.77
N HIS A 116 -11.94 13.33 34.47
CA HIS A 116 -12.94 13.02 33.45
C HIS A 116 -13.62 11.66 33.66
N LEU A 117 -12.89 10.63 34.09
CA LEU A 117 -13.46 9.32 34.46
C LEU A 117 -14.44 9.38 35.66
N GLN A 118 -14.50 10.48 36.43
CA GLN A 118 -15.53 10.69 37.46
C GLN A 118 -16.83 11.33 36.89
N CYS A 119 -16.82 11.88 35.68
CA CYS A 119 -17.98 12.50 35.02
C CYS A 119 -18.83 11.47 34.27
N LYS A 120 -20.13 11.32 34.62
CA LYS A 120 -21.04 10.33 34.01
C LYS A 120 -21.15 10.49 32.48
N GLU A 121 -21.32 11.70 31.99
CA GLU A 121 -21.41 12.00 30.56
C GLU A 121 -20.14 11.58 29.80
N TYR A 122 -18.96 11.80 30.41
CA TYR A 122 -17.69 11.35 29.86
C TYR A 122 -17.58 9.82 29.83
N LYS A 123 -18.09 9.09 30.84
CA LYS A 123 -18.14 7.62 30.82
C LYS A 123 -18.98 7.11 29.64
N GLU A 124 -20.18 7.65 29.46
CA GLU A 124 -21.10 7.31 28.36
C GLU A 124 -20.50 7.63 26.99
N ARG A 125 -19.83 8.78 26.87
CA ARG A 125 -19.07 9.17 25.67
C ARG A 125 -17.91 8.22 25.39
N LEU A 126 -17.14 7.83 26.40
CA LEU A 126 -15.98 6.94 26.26
C LEU A 126 -16.41 5.51 25.87
N HIS A 127 -17.48 4.96 26.45
CA HIS A 127 -18.10 3.72 25.95
C HIS A 127 -18.47 3.83 24.46
N SER A 128 -19.12 4.94 24.06
CA SER A 128 -19.52 5.18 22.66
C SER A 128 -18.33 5.28 21.70
N MET A 129 -17.20 5.80 22.16
CA MET A 129 -15.96 5.89 21.37
C MET A 129 -15.23 4.54 21.29
N VAL A 130 -15.08 3.82 22.41
CA VAL A 130 -14.47 2.48 22.44
C VAL A 130 -15.30 1.48 21.62
N ARG A 131 -16.64 1.52 21.70
CA ARG A 131 -17.55 0.70 20.86
C ARG A 131 -17.28 0.87 19.37
N LYS A 132 -17.07 2.11 18.89
CA LYS A 132 -16.75 2.38 17.48
C LYS A 132 -15.42 1.77 17.03
N HIS A 133 -14.51 1.49 17.96
CA HIS A 133 -13.19 0.92 17.67
C HIS A 133 -13.14 -0.61 17.88
N LEU A 134 -14.05 -1.17 18.68
CA LEU A 134 -14.34 -2.61 18.70
C LEU A 134 -14.97 -3.07 17.38
N SER A 135 -15.86 -2.25 16.79
CA SER A 135 -16.48 -2.53 15.49
C SER A 135 -15.54 -2.35 14.27
N LYS A 136 -14.25 -2.03 14.47
CA LYS A 136 -13.28 -1.88 13.38
C LYS A 136 -12.67 -3.24 13.01
N ALA A 137 -12.49 -3.47 11.72
CA ALA A 137 -11.76 -4.63 11.23
C ALA A 137 -10.29 -4.62 11.73
N TYR A 138 -9.67 -5.80 11.75
CA TYR A 138 -8.23 -5.93 11.99
C TYR A 138 -7.45 -5.12 10.91
N PRO A 139 -6.36 -4.39 11.22
CA PRO A 139 -5.59 -4.38 12.48
C PRO A 139 -6.12 -3.49 13.61
N ASN A 140 -7.16 -2.67 13.41
CA ASN A 140 -7.50 -1.58 14.33
C ASN A 140 -8.44 -1.97 15.49
N ASN A 141 -8.34 -3.21 15.98
CA ASN A 141 -9.15 -3.73 17.09
C ASN A 141 -8.58 -3.32 18.45
N ILE A 142 -9.25 -2.37 19.12
CA ILE A 142 -8.87 -1.84 20.44
C ILE A 142 -8.80 -2.90 21.56
N LEU A 143 -9.53 -4.01 21.44
CA LEU A 143 -9.48 -5.10 22.43
C LEU A 143 -8.09 -5.77 22.48
N ASP A 144 -7.44 -5.90 21.32
CA ASP A 144 -6.12 -6.51 21.23
C ASP A 144 -5.04 -5.57 21.82
N ASP A 145 -5.21 -4.25 21.71
CA ASP A 145 -4.34 -3.24 22.34
C ASP A 145 -4.46 -3.27 23.88
N PHE A 146 -5.66 -3.46 24.43
CA PHE A 146 -5.87 -3.59 25.89
C PHE A 146 -5.14 -4.81 26.48
N LEU A 147 -5.06 -5.93 25.74
CA LEU A 147 -4.28 -7.11 26.12
C LEU A 147 -2.77 -6.84 26.01
N GLN A 148 -2.30 -6.16 24.95
CA GLN A 148 -0.90 -5.78 24.79
C GLN A 148 -0.39 -4.88 25.93
N GLU A 149 -1.24 -4.03 26.51
CA GLU A 149 -0.88 -3.11 27.59
C GLU A 149 -1.14 -3.63 29.02
N ASP A 150 -1.33 -4.94 29.20
CA ASP A 150 -1.69 -5.57 30.48
C ASP A 150 -2.90 -4.88 31.18
N LEU A 151 -3.82 -4.24 30.42
CA LEU A 151 -5.02 -3.62 30.99
C LEU A 151 -6.10 -4.67 31.29
N ILE A 152 -6.15 -5.69 30.45
CA ILE A 152 -6.89 -6.94 30.67
C ILE A 152 -5.93 -8.13 30.60
N ASN A 153 -6.30 -9.22 31.26
CA ASN A 153 -5.64 -10.52 31.15
C ASN A 153 -6.22 -11.34 29.98
N VAL A 154 -5.77 -12.59 29.82
CA VAL A 154 -6.19 -13.46 28.70
C VAL A 154 -7.62 -13.95 28.88
N GLU A 155 -8.04 -14.23 30.11
CA GLU A 155 -9.39 -14.66 30.47
C GLU A 155 -10.40 -13.54 30.19
N GLU A 156 -10.08 -12.31 30.58
CA GLU A 156 -10.88 -11.12 30.28
C GLU A 156 -10.96 -10.83 28.76
N HIS A 157 -9.86 -11.02 28.01
CA HIS A 157 -9.89 -10.90 26.54
C HIS A 157 -10.74 -12.01 25.89
N GLU A 158 -10.67 -13.24 26.42
CA GLU A 158 -11.46 -14.40 25.99
C GLU A 158 -12.97 -14.17 26.24
N ASP A 159 -13.34 -13.81 27.46
CA ASP A 159 -14.72 -13.48 27.85
C ASP A 159 -15.28 -12.34 26.98
N ILE A 160 -14.54 -11.23 26.85
CA ILE A 160 -14.98 -10.06 26.06
C ILE A 160 -15.04 -10.40 24.56
N SER A 161 -14.13 -11.21 24.04
CA SER A 161 -14.15 -11.66 22.64
C SER A 161 -15.35 -12.55 22.32
N SER A 162 -15.90 -13.27 23.31
CA SER A 162 -17.06 -14.14 23.14
C SER A 162 -18.40 -13.39 22.98
N LEU A 163 -18.49 -12.14 23.45
CA LEU A 163 -19.74 -11.37 23.45
C LEU A 163 -20.18 -10.99 22.03
N GLU A 164 -21.47 -11.16 21.72
CA GLU A 164 -22.02 -10.78 20.41
C GLU A 164 -22.06 -9.26 20.21
N SER A 165 -22.51 -8.52 21.23
CA SER A 165 -22.70 -7.06 21.17
C SER A 165 -21.41 -6.28 21.47
N ASP A 166 -20.97 -5.46 20.53
CA ASP A 166 -19.87 -4.50 20.75
C ASP A 166 -20.19 -3.43 21.81
N THR A 167 -21.47 -3.25 22.16
CA THR A 167 -21.88 -2.42 23.31
C THR A 167 -21.42 -3.05 24.61
N ASP A 168 -21.60 -4.36 24.72
CA ASP A 168 -21.39 -5.15 25.93
C ASP A 168 -19.89 -5.38 26.10
N LYS A 169 -19.16 -5.58 24.98
CA LYS A 169 -17.70 -5.48 24.93
C LYS A 169 -17.19 -4.13 25.44
N ALA A 170 -17.73 -3.02 24.91
CA ALA A 170 -17.33 -1.67 25.33
C ALA A 170 -17.72 -1.35 26.78
N PHE A 171 -18.73 -2.06 27.33
CA PHE A 171 -19.08 -1.99 28.73
C PHE A 171 -18.05 -2.74 29.58
N LYS A 172 -17.87 -4.03 29.32
CA LYS A 172 -17.01 -4.93 30.09
C LYS A 172 -15.54 -4.51 30.08
N LEU A 173 -15.05 -4.01 28.94
CA LEU A 173 -13.68 -3.51 28.77
C LEU A 173 -13.37 -2.25 29.61
N LEU A 174 -14.40 -1.48 29.98
CA LEU A 174 -14.27 -0.23 30.75
C LEU A 174 -14.84 -0.31 32.18
N GLU A 175 -15.48 -1.42 32.55
CA GLU A 175 -16.12 -1.66 33.85
C GLU A 175 -15.18 -1.29 35.01
N SER A 176 -13.96 -1.85 35.02
CA SER A 176 -12.89 -1.59 36.00
C SER A 176 -12.38 -0.14 36.09
N TYR A 177 -12.77 0.74 35.15
CA TYR A 177 -12.47 2.17 35.18
C TYR A 177 -13.67 3.02 35.61
N PHE A 178 -14.87 2.44 35.63
CA PHE A 178 -16.14 3.11 35.85
C PHE A 178 -16.83 2.74 37.17
N ASP A 179 -16.34 1.74 37.88
CA ASP A 179 -16.66 1.55 39.29
C ASP A 179 -16.38 2.80 40.15
N ASN A 180 -17.03 2.89 41.31
CA ASN A 180 -17.02 4.09 42.16
C ASN A 180 -15.62 4.44 42.71
N ASN A 181 -14.65 3.52 42.64
CA ASN A 181 -13.29 3.69 43.12
C ASN A 181 -12.34 4.25 42.04
N ALA A 182 -12.84 5.03 41.07
CA ALA A 182 -12.02 5.69 40.03
C ALA A 182 -10.85 6.55 40.57
N ARG A 183 -10.88 6.93 41.86
CA ARG A 183 -9.80 7.62 42.57
C ARG A 183 -8.61 6.70 42.92
N GLU A 184 -8.82 5.40 43.02
CA GLU A 184 -7.83 4.39 43.43
C GLU A 184 -7.08 3.76 42.24
N ILE A 185 -7.53 3.99 41.01
CA ILE A 185 -6.91 3.43 39.80
C ILE A 185 -5.41 3.81 39.77
N PRO A 186 -4.48 2.83 39.66
CA PRO A 186 -3.05 3.11 39.63
C PRO A 186 -2.66 4.02 38.45
N ILE A 187 -1.75 4.97 38.69
CA ILE A 187 -1.25 5.89 37.66
C ILE A 187 -0.79 5.13 36.39
N PRO A 188 0.00 4.04 36.46
CA PRO A 188 0.39 3.28 35.27
C PRO A 188 -0.77 2.64 34.49
N ARG A 189 -1.90 2.32 35.15
CA ARG A 189 -3.10 1.77 34.49
C ARG A 189 -3.90 2.86 33.75
N LEU A 190 -3.80 4.12 34.20
CA LEU A 190 -4.34 5.29 33.48
C LEU A 190 -3.40 5.75 32.36
N GLU A 191 -2.09 5.75 32.56
CA GLU A 191 -1.10 6.06 31.51
C GLU A 191 -1.28 5.15 30.30
N ARG A 192 -1.44 3.84 30.53
CA ARG A 192 -1.66 2.87 29.45
C ARG A 192 -3.05 2.98 28.80
N LEU A 193 -4.11 3.26 29.56
CA LEU A 193 -5.42 3.58 28.97
C LEU A 193 -5.32 4.81 28.06
N LEU A 194 -4.62 5.86 28.51
CA LEU A 194 -4.43 7.09 27.75
C LEU A 194 -3.54 6.89 26.52
N TYR A 195 -2.55 6.00 26.58
CA TYR A 195 -1.76 5.57 25.42
C TYR A 195 -2.64 4.92 24.34
N ILE A 196 -3.50 3.96 24.72
CA ILE A 196 -4.46 3.34 23.79
C ILE A 196 -5.46 4.37 23.26
N MET A 197 -5.97 5.26 24.12
CA MET A 197 -6.85 6.35 23.69
C MET A 197 -6.18 7.24 22.62
N LYS A 198 -4.89 7.56 22.77
CA LYS A 198 -4.11 8.32 21.76
C LYS A 198 -3.92 7.54 20.45
N ILE A 199 -3.61 6.23 20.51
CA ILE A 199 -3.54 5.36 19.32
C ILE A 199 -4.86 5.37 18.53
N HIS A 200 -5.98 5.53 19.23
CA HIS A 200 -7.33 5.43 18.69
C HIS A 200 -8.04 6.79 18.53
N ASP A 201 -7.32 7.92 18.52
CA ASP A 201 -7.88 9.28 18.39
C ASP A 201 -8.99 9.63 19.42
N ILE A 202 -9.02 8.94 20.56
CA ILE A 202 -10.02 9.12 21.62
C ILE A 202 -9.64 10.34 22.46
N LYS A 203 -9.99 11.51 21.94
CA LYS A 203 -9.74 12.80 22.59
C LYS A 203 -10.46 12.92 23.93
N ILE A 204 -9.70 13.22 24.98
CA ILE A 204 -10.24 13.92 26.16
C ILE A 204 -10.71 15.29 25.64
N ILE A 205 -11.96 15.64 25.92
CA ILE A 205 -12.49 16.99 25.66
C ILE A 205 -12.87 17.58 27.01
N SER A 206 -12.20 18.67 27.38
CA SER A 206 -12.51 19.44 28.58
C SER A 206 -13.84 20.17 28.42
N ASN A 207 -14.65 20.21 29.47
CA ASN A 207 -16.06 20.62 29.41
C ASN A 207 -16.27 22.15 29.16
N HIS A 208 -15.22 22.92 28.89
CA HIS A 208 -15.28 24.38 28.70
C HIS A 208 -15.58 24.84 27.25
N GLN A 209 -16.07 23.96 26.37
CA GLN A 209 -16.43 24.30 24.98
C GLN A 209 -17.91 24.06 24.62
N GLN A 210 -18.83 24.04 25.61
CA GLN A 210 -20.26 23.75 25.37
C GLN A 210 -21.28 24.76 25.96
N GLU A 211 -20.85 25.92 26.45
CA GLU A 211 -21.75 26.97 27.00
C GLU A 211 -21.84 28.26 26.14
N GLU A 212 -21.76 28.15 24.81
CA GLU A 212 -22.26 29.20 23.90
C GLU A 212 -23.25 28.62 22.88
N ASN A 213 -24.41 29.29 22.72
CA ASN A 213 -25.55 29.00 21.83
C ASN A 213 -26.66 28.08 22.36
N THR A 214 -27.30 28.46 23.47
CA THR A 214 -28.75 28.24 23.64
C THR A 214 -29.45 29.52 24.13
N ASP A 215 -29.88 30.36 23.19
CA ASP A 215 -31.03 31.25 23.40
C ASP A 215 -31.91 31.22 22.14
N GLY A 216 -33.22 31.26 22.31
CA GLY A 216 -34.19 30.84 21.30
C GLY A 216 -35.41 31.74 21.21
N THR A 217 -35.52 32.48 20.10
CA THR A 217 -36.75 33.20 19.74
C THR A 217 -37.22 32.80 18.35
N ALA A 218 -38.40 32.18 18.29
CA ALA A 218 -39.01 31.72 17.04
C ALA A 218 -39.84 32.82 16.36
N LYS A 219 -39.79 32.88 15.01
CA LYS A 219 -40.91 33.37 14.18
C LYS A 219 -40.80 32.95 12.70
N ASN A 220 -41.98 32.70 12.13
CA ASN A 220 -42.25 32.06 10.84
C ASN A 220 -41.64 32.73 9.59
N GLY A 221 -41.29 31.92 8.59
CA GLY A 221 -41.01 32.34 7.19
C GLY A 221 -41.09 31.14 6.22
N LYS A 222 -41.47 31.36 4.95
CA LYS A 222 -41.67 30.28 3.94
C LYS A 222 -40.59 30.31 2.84
N HIS A 223 -40.27 29.10 2.34
CA HIS A 223 -39.71 28.76 1.00
C HIS A 223 -38.54 29.60 0.43
N GLN A 224 -37.36 28.99 0.25
CA GLN A 224 -36.87 28.47 -1.06
C GLN A 224 -35.46 27.84 -0.96
N THR A 225 -35.14 26.96 -1.93
CA THR A 225 -33.81 26.48 -2.37
C THR A 225 -32.71 26.20 -1.35
N LEU A 226 -32.30 24.92 -1.26
CA LEU A 226 -31.09 24.47 -0.56
C LEU A 226 -29.80 24.91 -1.31
N GLY A 227 -29.32 26.12 -1.00
CA GLY A 227 -27.92 26.50 -1.24
C GLY A 227 -27.01 25.89 -0.18
N CYS A 228 -25.79 25.48 -0.55
CA CYS A 228 -24.80 24.99 0.42
C CYS A 228 -24.33 26.14 1.32
N GLN A 229 -24.70 26.10 2.60
CA GLN A 229 -24.45 27.20 3.55
C GLN A 229 -23.63 26.72 4.75
N TYR A 230 -22.32 26.60 4.54
CA TYR A 230 -21.31 26.61 5.60
C TYR A 230 -20.24 27.66 5.26
N CYS A 231 -19.47 28.08 6.28
CA CYS A 231 -18.44 29.12 6.22
C CYS A 231 -18.97 30.56 5.99
N ASN A 232 -19.54 31.18 7.04
CA ASN A 232 -19.50 32.64 7.15
C ASN A 232 -19.55 33.14 8.61
N THR A 233 -18.46 32.97 9.35
CA THR A 233 -18.23 33.60 10.67
C THR A 233 -16.96 34.44 10.61
N LYS A 234 -17.12 35.75 10.41
CA LYS A 234 -15.99 36.69 10.47
C LYS A 234 -15.55 36.89 11.92
N SER A 235 -14.50 36.18 12.33
CA SER A 235 -13.67 36.61 13.46
C SER A 235 -12.47 37.38 12.92
N THR A 236 -12.24 38.60 13.43
CA THR A 236 -11.09 39.44 13.09
C THR A 236 -10.09 39.44 14.24
N LYS A 237 -8.80 39.24 13.92
CA LYS A 237 -7.66 38.99 14.83
C LYS A 237 -7.66 37.53 15.34
N ASP A 238 -6.64 36.69 15.11
CA ASP A 238 -5.28 36.95 14.61
C ASP A 238 -4.90 36.06 13.41
N SER A 239 -4.30 36.67 12.38
CA SER A 239 -3.91 35.96 11.15
C SER A 239 -2.54 35.28 11.30
N SER A 240 -2.52 34.11 11.94
CA SER A 240 -1.38 33.21 11.80
C SER A 240 -1.21 32.78 10.33
N PRO A 241 0.02 32.58 9.81
CA PRO A 241 0.21 32.12 8.42
C PRO A 241 -0.47 30.78 8.13
N PHE A 242 -0.61 29.91 9.15
CA PHE A 242 -1.17 28.57 9.03
C PHE A 242 -2.65 28.57 8.61
N ASN A 243 -3.46 29.46 9.19
CA ASN A 243 -4.89 29.57 8.87
C ASN A 243 -5.13 29.90 7.38
N ASN A 244 -4.26 30.73 6.80
CA ASN A 244 -4.31 31.11 5.39
C ASN A 244 -3.98 29.92 4.45
N PHE A 245 -3.11 29.01 4.87
CA PHE A 245 -2.74 27.82 4.10
C PHE A 245 -3.83 26.74 4.15
N GLU A 246 -4.46 26.51 5.31
CA GLU A 246 -5.59 25.57 5.41
C GLU A 246 -6.83 26.07 4.63
N GLU A 247 -7.14 27.37 4.66
CA GLU A 247 -8.19 27.97 3.82
C GLU A 247 -7.92 27.75 2.32
N LYS A 248 -6.68 27.95 1.87
CA LYS A 248 -6.26 27.68 0.48
C LYS A 248 -6.39 26.20 0.12
N ARG A 249 -6.05 25.28 1.04
CA ARG A 249 -6.25 23.83 0.84
C ARG A 249 -7.72 23.50 0.72
N GLN A 250 -8.58 24.01 1.59
CA GLN A 250 -10.03 23.77 1.52
C GLN A 250 -10.62 24.27 0.19
N ASN A 251 -10.16 25.41 -0.31
CA ASN A 251 -10.50 25.90 -1.65
C ASN A 251 -9.96 24.97 -2.77
N ALA A 252 -8.72 24.47 -2.68
CA ALA A 252 -8.16 23.52 -3.65
C ALA A 252 -8.91 22.17 -3.65
N VAL A 253 -9.34 21.68 -2.48
CA VAL A 253 -10.19 20.50 -2.31
C VAL A 253 -11.55 20.72 -2.99
N ARG A 254 -12.19 21.87 -2.79
CA ARG A 254 -13.45 22.23 -3.47
C ARG A 254 -13.26 22.29 -4.99
N LEU A 255 -12.21 22.96 -5.47
CA LEU A 255 -11.90 23.07 -6.90
C LEU A 255 -11.53 21.72 -7.55
N PHE A 256 -11.09 20.73 -6.78
CA PHE A 256 -10.96 19.34 -7.22
C PHE A 256 -12.32 18.64 -7.27
N GLN A 257 -13.18 18.80 -6.25
CA GLN A 257 -14.53 18.24 -6.20
C GLN A 257 -15.44 18.76 -7.32
N GLU A 258 -15.32 20.04 -7.70
CA GLU A 258 -15.97 20.62 -8.88
C GLU A 258 -15.54 19.98 -10.22
N LYS A 259 -14.48 19.16 -10.22
CA LYS A 259 -13.93 18.47 -11.40
C LYS A 259 -14.16 16.97 -11.43
N VAL A 260 -14.40 16.33 -10.29
CA VAL A 260 -14.82 14.91 -10.23
C VAL A 260 -16.34 14.83 -10.14
N GLU A 261 -16.98 14.31 -11.17
CA GLU A 261 -18.45 14.21 -11.22
C GLU A 261 -19.01 13.26 -10.15
N ILE A 262 -20.27 13.46 -9.75
CA ILE A 262 -21.04 12.52 -8.94
C ILE A 262 -21.68 11.48 -9.87
N GLY A 263 -21.56 10.18 -9.57
CA GLY A 263 -22.23 9.09 -10.29
C GLY A 263 -21.65 8.65 -11.65
N GLY A 264 -20.73 9.42 -12.26
CA GLY A 264 -19.95 9.00 -13.44
C GLY A 264 -18.92 7.86 -13.20
N LYS A 265 -18.09 7.52 -14.20
CA LYS A 265 -17.03 6.50 -14.07
C LYS A 265 -15.84 7.04 -13.27
N THR A 266 -15.34 6.28 -12.29
CA THR A 266 -14.03 6.51 -11.68
C THR A 266 -12.90 6.30 -12.68
N LEU A 267 -11.92 7.20 -12.72
CA LEU A 267 -10.73 7.08 -13.57
C LEU A 267 -9.70 6.12 -12.95
N ASN A 268 -9.13 5.26 -13.77
CA ASN A 268 -8.00 4.40 -13.39
C ASN A 268 -6.66 5.09 -13.72
N ILE A 269 -5.78 5.26 -12.73
CA ILE A 269 -4.54 6.03 -12.85
C ILE A 269 -3.34 5.16 -12.48
N ALA A 270 -2.43 4.91 -13.42
CA ALA A 270 -1.19 4.17 -13.17
C ALA A 270 -0.05 5.09 -12.72
N LEU A 271 0.63 4.72 -11.62
CA LEU A 271 1.84 5.37 -11.11
C LEU A 271 3.06 4.56 -11.53
N ILE A 272 3.92 5.11 -12.39
CA ILE A 272 4.98 4.36 -13.07
C ILE A 272 6.33 5.07 -12.94
N GLY A 273 7.42 4.32 -12.80
CA GLY A 273 8.75 4.87 -12.60
C GLY A 273 9.71 3.86 -11.96
N PRO A 274 11.00 4.19 -11.83
CA PRO A 274 12.01 3.27 -11.33
C PRO A 274 11.84 2.96 -9.83
N PRO A 275 12.63 2.03 -9.27
CA PRO A 275 12.80 1.94 -7.82
C PRO A 275 13.31 3.25 -7.23
N GLY A 276 13.00 3.53 -5.96
CA GLY A 276 13.54 4.69 -5.23
C GLY A 276 12.99 6.08 -5.62
N CYS A 277 12.30 6.27 -6.75
CA CYS A 277 11.79 7.60 -7.15
C CYS A 277 10.56 8.12 -6.35
N GLY A 278 10.21 7.48 -5.24
CA GLY A 278 9.14 7.95 -4.35
C GLY A 278 7.71 7.76 -4.86
N LYS A 279 7.43 6.77 -5.72
CA LYS A 279 6.07 6.49 -6.24
C LYS A 279 5.04 6.29 -5.14
N SER A 280 5.33 5.38 -4.22
CA SER A 280 4.49 5.06 -3.05
C SER A 280 4.37 6.29 -2.13
N SER A 281 5.47 7.02 -1.87
CA SER A 281 5.43 8.28 -1.11
C SER A 281 4.52 9.33 -1.76
N PHE A 282 4.53 9.43 -3.10
CA PHE A 282 3.62 10.29 -3.86
C PHE A 282 2.17 9.79 -3.79
N CYS A 283 1.93 8.47 -3.85
CA CYS A 283 0.62 7.86 -3.66
C CYS A 283 0.04 8.21 -2.27
N ASN A 284 0.78 7.96 -1.19
CA ASN A 284 0.42 8.38 0.17
C ASN A 284 0.15 9.89 0.25
N SER A 285 0.89 10.71 -0.50
CA SER A 285 0.69 12.18 -0.53
C SER A 285 -0.61 12.59 -1.26
N VAL A 286 -0.94 11.95 -2.38
CA VAL A 286 -2.22 12.12 -3.08
C VAL A 286 -3.40 11.69 -2.20
N LEU A 287 -3.29 10.53 -1.56
CA LEU A 287 -4.33 10.00 -0.67
C LEU A 287 -4.50 10.86 0.60
N THR A 288 -3.40 11.42 1.15
CA THR A 288 -3.45 12.43 2.22
C THR A 288 -4.19 13.68 1.79
N ALA A 289 -3.88 14.22 0.61
CA ALA A 289 -4.51 15.44 0.10
C ALA A 289 -6.00 15.26 -0.21
N PHE A 290 -6.41 14.05 -0.62
CA PHE A 290 -7.82 13.66 -0.79
C PHE A 290 -8.56 13.41 0.54
N SER A 291 -7.85 12.88 1.55
CA SER A 291 -8.39 12.56 2.87
C SER A 291 -8.75 13.81 3.69
N VAL A 292 -9.73 13.68 4.58
CA VAL A 292 -10.02 14.67 5.63
C VAL A 292 -9.18 14.40 6.88
N GLU A 293 -9.03 13.12 7.27
CA GLU A 293 -8.51 12.70 8.58
C GLU A 293 -7.06 13.11 8.84
N GLY A 294 -6.20 13.12 7.82
CA GLY A 294 -4.78 13.43 7.94
C GLY A 294 -3.92 12.57 7.01
N TRP A 295 -2.63 12.45 7.33
CA TRP A 295 -1.74 11.48 6.71
C TRP A 295 -1.99 10.07 7.28
N ARG A 296 -1.84 9.05 6.44
CA ARG A 296 -1.81 7.63 6.80
C ARG A 296 -0.84 6.93 5.86
N GLU A 297 -0.30 5.78 6.26
CA GLU A 297 0.41 4.92 5.31
C GLU A 297 -0.59 3.97 4.64
N TRP A 298 -0.83 4.17 3.34
CA TRP A 298 -1.62 3.26 2.50
C TRP A 298 -0.67 2.37 1.65
N THR A 299 0.34 2.98 1.03
CA THR A 299 1.45 2.28 0.38
C THR A 299 2.67 2.21 1.31
N THR A 300 3.27 1.03 1.46
CA THR A 300 4.50 0.85 2.24
C THR A 300 5.70 1.52 1.55
N THR A 301 6.36 2.48 2.20
CA THR A 301 7.51 3.20 1.57
C THR A 301 8.87 2.57 1.90
N GLY A 302 9.49 1.92 0.91
CA GLY A 302 10.82 1.32 1.05
C GLY A 302 11.98 2.34 0.98
N HIS A 303 12.91 2.26 1.93
CA HIS A 303 14.15 3.05 1.96
C HIS A 303 15.25 2.44 1.09
N TYR A 304 15.98 3.26 0.34
CA TYR A 304 17.24 2.87 -0.32
C TYR A 304 18.38 2.92 0.72
N GLY A 305 18.94 1.77 1.12
CA GLY A 305 20.07 1.75 2.07
C GLY A 305 20.31 0.49 2.90
N GLY A 306 19.59 -0.62 2.67
CA GLY A 306 19.80 -1.88 3.39
C GLY A 306 19.23 -3.08 2.65
N LEU A 307 19.35 -4.29 3.23
CA LEU A 307 18.85 -5.56 2.65
C LEU A 307 17.30 -5.69 2.66
N ALA A 308 16.58 -4.58 2.63
CA ALA A 308 15.13 -4.61 2.43
C ALA A 308 14.86 -4.91 0.94
N GLU A 309 14.27 -6.08 0.67
CA GLU A 309 13.85 -6.47 -0.67
C GLU A 309 12.79 -5.51 -1.24
N GLN A 310 12.52 -5.61 -2.55
CA GLN A 310 11.66 -4.68 -3.28
C GLN A 310 10.19 -4.77 -2.81
N VAL A 311 9.85 -3.99 -1.77
CA VAL A 311 8.58 -3.99 -0.98
C VAL A 311 7.27 -3.97 -1.81
N THR A 312 7.34 -3.65 -3.10
CA THR A 312 6.23 -3.71 -4.06
C THR A 312 6.44 -4.86 -5.05
N HIS A 313 6.14 -6.10 -4.65
CA HIS A 313 6.08 -7.28 -5.52
C HIS A 313 4.70 -7.50 -6.20
N HIS A 314 3.69 -6.76 -5.75
CA HIS A 314 2.28 -6.87 -6.18
C HIS A 314 1.86 -5.57 -6.89
N LEU A 315 0.90 -5.64 -7.81
CA LEU A 315 0.20 -4.45 -8.27
C LEU A 315 -0.71 -3.98 -7.13
N ARG A 316 -0.40 -2.85 -6.48
CA ARG A 316 -1.28 -2.32 -5.43
C ARG A 316 -2.31 -1.38 -6.06
N VAL A 317 -3.58 -1.70 -5.88
CA VAL A 317 -4.72 -0.94 -6.41
C VAL A 317 -5.45 -0.32 -5.24
N TYR A 318 -5.65 0.99 -5.26
CA TYR A 318 -6.33 1.76 -4.22
C TYR A 318 -7.60 2.38 -4.78
N GLN A 319 -8.73 1.73 -4.50
CA GLN A 319 -10.07 2.19 -4.85
C GLN A 319 -10.60 3.20 -3.82
N LYS A 320 -11.58 4.02 -4.22
CA LYS A 320 -12.15 5.10 -3.39
C LYS A 320 -12.55 4.66 -1.97
N ASN A 321 -13.05 3.44 -1.81
CA ASN A 321 -13.49 2.84 -0.55
C ASN A 321 -12.37 2.40 0.39
N GLU A 322 -11.11 2.45 -0.04
CA GLU A 322 -9.95 2.14 0.82
C GLU A 322 -9.37 3.39 1.49
N TYR A 323 -9.66 4.59 0.95
CA TYR A 323 -9.09 5.86 1.42
C TYR A 323 -10.11 6.97 1.72
N LEU A 324 -11.39 6.81 1.36
CA LEU A 324 -12.50 7.64 1.86
C LEU A 324 -13.48 6.79 2.68
N ASP A 325 -13.87 7.28 3.86
CA ASP A 325 -14.98 6.70 4.63
C ASP A 325 -16.28 6.77 3.81
N VAL A 326 -17.01 5.64 3.75
CA VAL A 326 -18.32 5.49 3.11
C VAL A 326 -19.36 6.48 3.69
N LYS A 327 -19.19 6.90 4.95
CA LYS A 327 -20.04 7.89 5.63
C LYS A 327 -19.64 9.34 5.33
N SER A 328 -18.51 9.57 4.68
CA SER A 328 -18.07 10.91 4.30
C SER A 328 -18.91 11.45 3.13
N PRO A 329 -19.35 12.73 3.15
CA PRO A 329 -19.95 13.37 1.98
C PRO A 329 -19.06 13.31 0.72
N LEU A 330 -17.74 13.14 0.89
CA LEU A 330 -16.79 12.99 -0.21
C LEU A 330 -16.98 11.68 -1.00
N TYR A 331 -17.60 10.67 -0.38
CA TYR A 331 -17.83 9.36 -1.01
C TYR A 331 -18.79 9.41 -2.20
N ALA A 332 -19.63 10.46 -2.31
CA ALA A 332 -20.51 10.68 -3.46
C ALA A 332 -19.75 10.99 -4.78
N TYR A 333 -18.54 11.54 -4.68
CA TYR A 333 -17.74 11.99 -5.82
C TYR A 333 -16.90 10.85 -6.42
N ASN A 334 -16.54 10.93 -7.69
CA ASN A 334 -15.70 9.93 -8.35
C ASN A 334 -14.20 10.23 -8.24
N TYR A 335 -13.70 10.18 -7.00
CA TYR A 335 -12.27 10.07 -6.73
C TYR A 335 -11.66 8.83 -7.44
N PRO A 336 -10.43 8.94 -7.97
CA PRO A 336 -9.85 7.95 -8.91
C PRO A 336 -9.34 6.68 -8.23
N THR A 337 -9.24 5.59 -8.99
CA THR A 337 -8.52 4.39 -8.56
C THR A 337 -7.03 4.55 -8.89
N LEU A 338 -6.16 4.47 -7.89
CA LEU A 338 -4.71 4.58 -8.07
C LEU A 338 -4.06 3.19 -8.16
N PHE A 339 -3.19 2.98 -9.13
CA PHE A 339 -2.44 1.74 -9.34
C PHE A 339 -0.95 2.02 -9.11
N ASP A 340 -0.42 1.69 -7.93
CA ASP A 340 1.01 1.81 -7.62
C ASP A 340 1.75 0.60 -8.19
N MET A 341 2.56 0.83 -9.24
CA MET A 341 3.27 -0.23 -9.94
C MET A 341 4.64 -0.52 -9.32
N ILE A 342 5.14 -1.73 -9.55
CA ILE A 342 6.50 -2.12 -9.16
C ILE A 342 7.56 -1.20 -9.82
N GLY A 343 8.74 -1.09 -9.23
CA GLY A 343 9.85 -0.32 -9.82
C GLY A 343 10.52 -1.08 -10.97
N PHE A 344 10.55 -0.48 -12.16
CA PHE A 344 11.26 -1.04 -13.32
C PHE A 344 12.64 -0.37 -13.49
N ASN A 345 13.70 -1.17 -13.66
CA ASN A 345 15.05 -0.70 -13.92
C ASN A 345 15.23 -0.23 -15.39
N GLU A 346 16.36 0.39 -15.72
CA GLU A 346 16.73 0.71 -17.11
C GLU A 346 17.09 -0.53 -17.97
N SER A 347 17.29 -1.68 -17.34
CA SER A 347 17.32 -2.99 -18.00
C SER A 347 15.89 -3.37 -18.42
N ILE A 348 15.50 -2.96 -19.61
CA ILE A 348 14.16 -3.18 -20.18
C ILE A 348 14.23 -4.27 -21.24
N ASP A 349 13.76 -5.44 -20.83
CA ASP A 349 13.49 -6.58 -21.69
C ASP A 349 12.03 -6.50 -22.18
N ASP A 350 11.69 -7.26 -23.23
CA ASP A 350 10.30 -7.37 -23.77
C ASP A 350 9.25 -7.69 -22.70
N MET A 351 9.66 -8.34 -21.61
CA MET A 351 8.84 -8.63 -20.43
C MET A 351 8.23 -7.36 -19.81
N VAL A 352 8.99 -6.26 -19.71
CA VAL A 352 8.49 -5.01 -19.12
C VAL A 352 7.44 -4.37 -20.03
N GLU A 353 7.69 -4.34 -21.34
CA GLU A 353 6.72 -3.82 -22.32
C GLU A 353 5.44 -4.67 -22.35
N LYS A 354 5.55 -6.00 -22.18
CA LYS A 354 4.41 -6.90 -21.99
C LYS A 354 3.64 -6.63 -20.70
N ILE A 355 4.30 -6.44 -19.56
CA ILE A 355 3.66 -6.17 -18.26
C ILE A 355 2.91 -4.82 -18.29
N LEU A 356 3.55 -3.76 -18.81
CA LEU A 356 2.90 -2.47 -19.06
C LEU A 356 1.65 -2.66 -19.95
N ARG A 357 1.76 -3.45 -21.02
CA ARG A 357 0.66 -3.76 -21.94
C ARG A 357 -0.45 -4.62 -21.31
N MET A 358 -0.17 -5.44 -20.30
CA MET A 358 -1.20 -6.15 -19.55
C MET A 358 -1.97 -5.18 -18.65
N VAL A 359 -1.27 -4.36 -17.87
CA VAL A 359 -1.89 -3.43 -16.91
C VAL A 359 -2.67 -2.32 -17.64
N PHE A 360 -2.07 -1.65 -18.63
CA PHE A 360 -2.70 -0.52 -19.33
C PHE A 360 -4.02 -0.88 -20.01
N PHE A 361 -4.14 -2.13 -20.44
CA PHE A 361 -5.26 -2.68 -21.21
C PHE A 361 -6.06 -3.73 -20.41
N GLY A 362 -6.05 -3.65 -19.07
CA GLY A 362 -6.99 -4.39 -18.21
C GLY A 362 -6.84 -5.91 -18.22
N ARG A 363 -5.71 -6.46 -18.70
CA ARG A 363 -5.45 -7.91 -18.82
C ARG A 363 -4.70 -8.51 -17.62
N LEU A 364 -4.62 -7.80 -16.50
CA LEU A 364 -4.14 -8.38 -15.25
C LEU A 364 -5.33 -8.49 -14.28
N PRO A 365 -5.71 -9.69 -13.82
CA PRO A 365 -6.73 -9.86 -12.78
C PRO A 365 -6.35 -9.12 -11.49
N ARG A 366 -7.36 -8.63 -10.76
CA ARG A 366 -7.17 -7.82 -9.52
C ARG A 366 -6.32 -8.53 -8.46
N GLU A 367 -6.32 -9.85 -8.46
CA GLU A 367 -5.64 -10.71 -7.47
C GLU A 367 -4.27 -11.26 -7.94
N GLN A 368 -3.90 -11.08 -9.22
CA GLN A 368 -2.67 -11.69 -9.76
C GLN A 368 -1.43 -10.84 -9.44
N LYS A 369 -0.39 -11.47 -8.86
CA LYS A 369 0.87 -10.79 -8.55
C LYS A 369 1.66 -10.56 -9.84
N ILE A 370 2.28 -9.39 -10.00
CA ILE A 370 3.16 -9.13 -11.15
C ILE A 370 4.35 -10.10 -11.14
N MET A 371 4.85 -10.48 -9.96
CA MET A 371 5.93 -11.47 -9.85
C MET A 371 5.54 -12.86 -10.39
N ASP A 372 4.27 -13.28 -10.30
CA ASP A 372 3.82 -14.57 -10.84
C ASP A 372 3.87 -14.54 -12.38
N VAL A 373 3.49 -13.41 -12.98
CA VAL A 373 3.58 -13.17 -14.43
C VAL A 373 5.04 -13.07 -14.89
N VAL A 374 5.91 -12.40 -14.14
CA VAL A 374 7.36 -12.34 -14.37
C VAL A 374 7.97 -13.75 -14.33
N ASN A 375 7.64 -14.55 -13.33
CA ASN A 375 8.14 -15.90 -13.17
C ASN A 375 7.62 -16.83 -14.28
N TYR A 376 6.34 -16.73 -14.65
CA TYR A 376 5.78 -17.45 -15.80
C TYR A 376 6.55 -17.11 -17.11
N PHE A 377 6.83 -15.84 -17.39
CA PHE A 377 7.61 -15.44 -18.57
C PHE A 377 9.07 -15.91 -18.53
N ARG A 378 9.66 -16.08 -17.33
CA ARG A 378 11.01 -16.65 -17.18
C ARG A 378 11.02 -18.17 -17.41
N SER A 379 10.03 -18.89 -16.91
CA SER A 379 9.95 -20.35 -17.00
C SER A 379 9.46 -20.86 -18.36
N ASN A 380 8.48 -20.18 -18.97
CA ASN A 380 7.84 -20.60 -20.22
C ASN A 380 8.26 -19.74 -21.44
N GLY A 381 9.19 -18.81 -21.23
CA GLY A 381 9.73 -17.95 -22.28
C GLY A 381 8.75 -16.90 -22.81
N VAL A 382 8.98 -16.48 -24.05
CA VAL A 382 8.30 -15.35 -24.68
C VAL A 382 6.92 -15.72 -25.25
N ASP A 383 6.52 -17.00 -25.25
CA ASP A 383 5.28 -17.42 -25.90
C ASP A 383 4.04 -16.73 -25.31
N VAL A 384 3.14 -16.33 -26.21
CA VAL A 384 2.07 -15.37 -25.99
C VAL A 384 0.70 -16.05 -26.00
N ILE A 385 0.61 -17.31 -26.45
CA ILE A 385 -0.67 -18.01 -26.67
C ILE A 385 -1.40 -18.26 -25.35
N GLY A 386 -0.85 -19.08 -24.44
CA GLY A 386 -1.51 -19.42 -23.17
C GLY A 386 -1.82 -18.19 -22.29
N LEU A 387 -0.97 -17.15 -22.33
CA LEU A 387 -1.19 -15.93 -21.55
C LEU A 387 -2.23 -14.97 -22.16
N LYS A 388 -2.52 -15.07 -23.46
CA LYS A 388 -3.69 -14.42 -24.09
C LYS A 388 -4.98 -15.14 -23.73
N GLU A 389 -4.96 -16.47 -23.67
CA GLU A 389 -6.14 -17.29 -23.40
C GLU A 389 -6.57 -17.18 -21.93
N HIS A 390 -5.62 -17.26 -20.98
CA HIS A 390 -5.89 -17.00 -19.57
C HIS A 390 -6.45 -15.58 -19.30
N ASN A 391 -6.03 -14.58 -20.09
CA ASN A 391 -6.42 -13.18 -19.92
C ASN A 391 -7.33 -12.67 -21.07
N ALA A 392 -8.16 -13.56 -21.62
CA ALA A 392 -9.10 -13.22 -22.69
C ALA A 392 -10.22 -12.26 -22.23
N LYS A 393 -10.53 -12.24 -20.92
CA LYS A 393 -11.39 -11.21 -20.32
C LYS A 393 -10.61 -9.90 -20.22
N ASN A 394 -11.14 -8.84 -20.82
CA ASN A 394 -10.57 -7.50 -20.82
C ASN A 394 -11.59 -6.48 -20.27
N PRO A 395 -11.67 -6.30 -18.94
CA PRO A 395 -12.71 -5.49 -18.32
C PRO A 395 -12.44 -3.99 -18.47
N GLU A 396 -13.43 -3.22 -18.95
CA GLU A 396 -13.33 -1.76 -19.11
C GLU A 396 -13.13 -0.99 -17.79
N ASP A 397 -13.46 -1.63 -16.66
CA ASP A 397 -13.21 -1.14 -15.29
C ASP A 397 -11.77 -1.40 -14.80
N LEU A 398 -10.97 -2.23 -15.49
CA LEU A 398 -9.55 -2.47 -15.18
C LEU A 398 -8.58 -1.75 -16.12
N LYS A 399 -9.03 -1.28 -17.28
CA LYS A 399 -8.18 -0.51 -18.20
C LYS A 399 -7.75 0.81 -17.57
N ILE A 400 -6.48 1.15 -17.73
CA ILE A 400 -5.92 2.44 -17.28
C ILE A 400 -6.44 3.57 -18.17
N ASP A 401 -6.89 4.67 -17.55
CA ASP A 401 -7.42 5.88 -18.20
C ASP A 401 -6.41 7.05 -18.18
N ARG A 402 -5.39 6.99 -17.32
CA ARG A 402 -4.31 7.98 -17.14
C ARG A 402 -3.01 7.34 -16.69
N ILE A 403 -1.87 7.88 -17.13
CA ILE A 403 -0.55 7.49 -16.63
C ILE A 403 0.12 8.70 -15.97
N ILE A 404 0.62 8.53 -14.74
CA ILE A 404 1.54 9.46 -14.08
C ILE A 404 2.92 8.80 -14.07
N PHE A 405 3.84 9.34 -14.87
CA PHE A 405 5.25 8.95 -14.83
C PHE A 405 5.96 9.74 -13.73
N ILE A 406 6.63 9.03 -12.82
CA ILE A 406 7.29 9.56 -11.64
C ILE A 406 8.79 9.29 -11.75
N ALA A 407 9.59 10.35 -11.75
CA ALA A 407 11.04 10.27 -11.60
C ALA A 407 11.50 11.15 -10.42
N SER A 408 12.74 10.98 -9.96
CA SER A 408 13.31 11.87 -8.94
C SER A 408 14.11 12.99 -9.59
N ALA A 409 14.01 14.20 -9.04
CA ALA A 409 14.78 15.36 -9.47
C ALA A 409 16.29 15.26 -9.16
N ASN A 410 16.72 14.27 -8.36
CA ASN A 410 18.12 14.05 -7.96
C ASN A 410 18.77 12.77 -8.51
N THR A 411 18.14 12.07 -9.45
CA THR A 411 18.68 10.85 -10.10
C THR A 411 18.63 10.95 -11.62
N PRO A 412 19.51 10.26 -12.37
CA PRO A 412 19.38 10.14 -13.83
C PRO A 412 17.99 9.69 -14.27
N LEU A 413 17.54 10.20 -15.41
CA LEU A 413 16.22 9.88 -15.97
C LEU A 413 16.26 8.54 -16.70
N PRO A 414 15.34 7.60 -16.42
CA PRO A 414 15.35 6.27 -17.02
C PRO A 414 14.79 6.32 -18.46
N LYS A 415 15.64 6.73 -19.42
CA LYS A 415 15.21 7.12 -20.79
C LYS A 415 14.43 5.99 -21.48
N ARG A 416 14.94 4.75 -21.39
CA ARG A 416 14.29 3.53 -21.90
C ARG A 416 12.91 3.29 -21.30
N LEU A 417 12.70 3.59 -20.01
CA LEU A 417 11.41 3.36 -19.35
C LEU A 417 10.36 4.38 -19.80
N ILE A 418 10.79 5.63 -20.03
CA ILE A 418 9.94 6.66 -20.61
C ILE A 418 9.53 6.26 -22.05
N GLU A 419 10.47 5.76 -22.85
CA GLU A 419 10.21 5.24 -24.19
C GLU A 419 9.24 4.04 -24.19
N ALA A 420 9.47 3.04 -23.34
CA ALA A 420 8.61 1.87 -23.21
C ALA A 420 7.18 2.23 -22.76
N VAL A 421 7.03 3.17 -21.82
CA VAL A 421 5.73 3.69 -21.39
C VAL A 421 5.04 4.45 -22.52
N LYS A 422 5.71 5.38 -23.20
CA LYS A 422 5.17 6.11 -24.37
C LYS A 422 4.73 5.15 -25.48
N LYS A 423 5.61 4.22 -25.86
CA LYS A 423 5.36 3.19 -26.88
C LYS A 423 4.17 2.30 -26.54
N THR A 424 3.93 2.02 -25.26
CA THR A 424 2.81 1.17 -24.81
C THR A 424 1.50 1.94 -24.62
N ALA A 425 1.56 3.21 -24.22
CA ALA A 425 0.42 4.11 -24.07
C ALA A 425 -0.25 4.51 -25.39
N LEU A 426 0.32 4.12 -26.53
CA LEU A 426 -0.18 4.38 -27.89
C LEU A 426 -0.63 3.11 -28.64
N LYS A 427 -0.79 1.96 -27.93
CA LYS A 427 -1.13 0.66 -28.56
C LYS A 427 -2.62 0.35 -28.53
N GLU A 428 -2.98 -0.71 -29.26
CA GLU A 428 -4.31 -1.34 -29.28
C GLU A 428 -5.46 -0.34 -29.40
N ASN A 429 -5.30 0.62 -30.31
CA ASN A 429 -6.32 1.62 -30.63
C ASN A 429 -6.71 2.50 -29.42
N ARG A 430 -5.84 2.68 -28.42
CA ARG A 430 -6.04 3.61 -27.28
C ARG A 430 -4.81 4.50 -27.09
N VAL A 431 -5.01 5.81 -27.13
CA VAL A 431 -4.03 6.82 -26.69
C VAL A 431 -4.32 7.17 -25.23
N ILE A 432 -3.49 6.66 -24.32
CA ILE A 432 -3.60 6.91 -22.87
C ILE A 432 -2.82 8.19 -22.52
N PRO A 433 -3.46 9.22 -21.94
CA PRO A 433 -2.79 10.46 -21.55
C PRO A 433 -1.72 10.24 -20.47
N ILE A 434 -0.49 10.67 -20.77
CA ILE A 434 0.64 10.69 -19.82
C ILE A 434 0.80 12.08 -19.19
N TYR A 435 1.16 12.09 -17.91
CA TYR A 435 1.53 13.21 -17.05
C TYR A 435 2.87 12.90 -16.38
N GLY A 436 3.62 13.92 -15.94
CA GLY A 436 4.95 13.77 -15.33
C GLY A 436 5.03 14.38 -13.94
N VAL A 437 5.69 13.68 -13.02
CA VAL A 437 6.02 14.14 -11.67
C VAL A 437 7.53 14.01 -11.44
N LEU A 438 8.16 15.08 -10.97
CA LEU A 438 9.49 15.04 -10.35
C LEU A 438 9.37 15.15 -8.83
N THR A 439 9.89 14.14 -8.13
CA THR A 439 9.92 14.05 -6.66
C THR A 439 11.25 14.56 -6.09
N HIS A 440 11.31 14.68 -4.76
CA HIS A 440 12.48 15.18 -4.01
C HIS A 440 12.88 16.63 -4.35
N LYS A 441 11.89 17.51 -4.59
CA LYS A 441 12.06 18.96 -4.76
C LYS A 441 12.84 19.63 -3.60
N ASP A 442 12.75 19.05 -2.43
CA ASP A 442 13.47 19.38 -1.19
C ASP A 442 14.99 19.12 -1.26
N LYS A 443 15.43 18.21 -2.15
CA LYS A 443 16.85 17.78 -2.27
C LYS A 443 17.58 18.42 -3.46
N ILE A 444 16.98 19.43 -4.11
CA ILE A 444 17.53 20.11 -5.29
C ILE A 444 17.65 21.63 -5.09
N ASN A 445 18.57 22.23 -5.84
CA ASN A 445 18.66 23.68 -6.00
C ASN A 445 18.08 24.07 -7.37
N PRO A 446 16.95 24.82 -7.44
CA PRO A 446 16.36 25.25 -8.71
C PRO A 446 17.27 26.13 -9.59
N LYS A 447 18.38 26.66 -9.03
CA LYS A 447 19.41 27.41 -9.78
C LYS A 447 20.52 26.52 -10.35
N ASN A 448 20.53 25.21 -10.07
CA ASN A 448 21.50 24.30 -10.68
C ASN A 448 21.13 24.05 -12.15
N LYS A 449 22.10 24.23 -13.05
CA LYS A 449 21.98 23.93 -14.49
C LYS A 449 21.69 22.46 -14.75
N ASP A 450 22.26 21.55 -13.96
CA ASP A 450 22.05 20.10 -14.13
C ASP A 450 20.58 19.75 -13.88
N TYR A 451 19.99 20.33 -12.83
CA TYR A 451 18.55 20.19 -12.55
C TYR A 451 17.70 20.85 -13.65
N GLN A 452 18.07 22.04 -14.13
CA GLN A 452 17.32 22.71 -15.21
C GLN A 452 17.37 21.91 -16.52
N SER A 453 18.49 21.24 -16.84
CA SER A 453 18.55 20.30 -17.95
C SER A 453 17.70 19.06 -17.66
N LEU A 454 17.76 18.48 -16.47
CA LEU A 454 16.96 17.32 -16.08
C LEU A 454 15.45 17.60 -16.17
N GLU A 455 14.97 18.76 -15.72
CA GLU A 455 13.57 19.16 -15.86
C GLU A 455 13.18 19.32 -17.33
N LYS A 456 14.07 19.91 -18.16
CA LYS A 456 13.85 20.06 -19.61
C LYS A 456 13.81 18.70 -20.32
N ASP A 457 14.85 17.87 -20.14
CA ASP A 457 14.94 16.50 -20.66
C ASP A 457 13.67 15.72 -20.29
N PHE A 458 13.25 15.76 -19.02
CA PHE A 458 12.06 15.04 -18.55
C PHE A 458 10.77 15.56 -19.18
N ARG A 459 10.51 16.87 -19.06
CA ARG A 459 9.24 17.50 -19.44
C ARG A 459 9.07 17.60 -20.95
N GLN A 460 10.09 18.08 -21.66
CA GLN A 460 10.01 18.42 -23.08
C GLN A 460 10.54 17.29 -23.95
N ASP A 461 11.81 16.91 -23.80
CA ASP A 461 12.49 16.10 -24.81
C ASP A 461 12.13 14.59 -24.72
N LEU A 462 11.94 14.07 -23.49
CA LEU A 462 11.60 12.67 -23.25
C LEU A 462 10.08 12.43 -23.19
N LEU A 463 9.32 13.12 -22.33
CA LEU A 463 7.88 12.87 -22.22
C LEU A 463 7.00 13.69 -23.19
N GLY A 464 7.45 14.84 -23.70
CA GLY A 464 6.67 15.68 -24.61
C GLY A 464 5.43 16.31 -23.95
N LEU A 465 5.52 16.70 -22.68
CA LEU A 465 4.40 17.19 -21.89
C LEU A 465 4.09 18.67 -22.17
N PRO A 466 2.81 19.05 -22.37
CA PRO A 466 2.40 20.44 -22.23
C PRO A 466 2.50 20.87 -20.76
N GLU A 467 2.56 22.18 -20.52
CA GLU A 467 2.86 22.73 -19.19
C GLU A 467 1.85 22.31 -18.10
N ASN A 468 0.59 22.09 -18.49
CA ASN A 468 -0.50 21.64 -17.63
C ASN A 468 -0.55 20.12 -17.37
N ARG A 469 0.59 19.41 -17.52
CA ARG A 469 0.73 17.99 -17.19
C ARG A 469 1.98 17.65 -16.39
N PHE A 470 2.62 18.64 -15.80
CA PHE A 470 3.84 18.49 -15.01
C PHE A 470 3.65 18.94 -13.56
N LEU A 471 4.28 18.25 -12.61
CA LEU A 471 4.39 18.65 -11.21
C LEU A 471 5.82 18.42 -10.69
N LEU A 472 6.35 19.41 -9.97
CA LEU A 472 7.57 19.29 -9.15
C LEU A 472 7.16 19.37 -7.67
N CYS A 473 7.27 18.26 -6.95
CA CYS A 473 6.79 18.14 -5.57
C CYS A 473 7.83 17.57 -4.58
N THR A 474 7.59 17.92 -3.32
CA THR A 474 8.05 17.14 -2.16
C THR A 474 6.90 16.25 -1.73
N ASN A 475 7.21 15.03 -1.31
CA ASN A 475 6.22 14.08 -0.81
C ASN A 475 6.21 14.08 0.72
N TYR A 476 5.13 13.60 1.31
CA TYR A 476 5.13 13.18 2.70
C TYR A 476 6.05 11.96 2.88
N CYS A 477 7.18 12.13 3.56
CA CYS A 477 8.17 11.09 3.87
C CYS A 477 9.04 11.48 5.08
N ASP A 478 9.82 10.53 5.59
CA ASP A 478 10.63 10.70 6.81
C ASP A 478 11.71 11.79 6.67
N ASP A 479 12.24 11.98 5.46
CA ASP A 479 13.14 13.11 5.13
C ASP A 479 12.46 14.47 5.39
N TYR A 480 11.18 14.59 5.02
CA TYR A 480 10.43 15.84 5.14
C TYR A 480 10.04 16.13 6.59
N ASP A 481 9.62 15.11 7.34
CA ASP A 481 9.36 15.23 8.77
C ASP A 481 10.62 15.69 9.53
N THR A 482 11.78 15.15 9.14
CA THR A 482 13.10 15.56 9.66
C THR A 482 13.43 17.01 9.29
N LEU A 483 13.20 17.41 8.03
CA LEU A 483 13.41 18.78 7.53
C LEU A 483 12.49 19.83 8.22
N LYS A 484 11.38 19.40 8.80
CA LYS A 484 10.36 20.27 9.42
C LYS A 484 10.36 20.26 10.95
N GLU A 485 11.18 19.43 11.59
CA GLU A 485 11.18 19.19 13.05
C GLU A 485 9.79 18.79 13.61
N LYS A 486 8.91 18.27 12.74
CA LYS A 486 7.51 17.94 13.03
C LYS A 486 7.07 16.81 12.11
N LYS A 487 6.36 15.82 12.64
CA LYS A 487 5.94 14.65 11.85
C LYS A 487 4.59 14.89 11.17
N ARG A 488 4.44 14.34 9.97
CA ARG A 488 3.15 14.16 9.28
C ARG A 488 2.09 13.41 10.08
N MET A 489 2.52 12.62 11.08
CA MET A 489 1.64 11.95 12.04
C MET A 489 0.98 12.94 13.01
N ASP A 490 1.68 14.03 13.36
CA ASP A 490 1.27 14.98 14.40
C ASP A 490 0.46 16.14 13.79
N GLN A 491 0.69 16.46 12.51
CA GLN A 491 0.01 17.53 11.77
C GLN A 491 0.00 17.32 10.25
N ARG A 492 -1.06 17.80 9.60
CA ARG A 492 -1.14 17.94 8.13
C ARG A 492 -0.24 19.09 7.64
N HIS A 493 0.25 18.98 6.40
CA HIS A 493 1.03 20.00 5.71
C HIS A 493 0.29 20.51 4.45
N PRO A 494 -0.59 21.52 4.56
CA PRO A 494 -1.31 22.10 3.43
C PRO A 494 -0.40 22.58 2.28
N GLU A 495 0.86 22.93 2.58
CA GLU A 495 1.88 23.31 1.59
C GLU A 495 2.31 22.16 0.65
N LEU A 496 2.07 20.90 1.05
CA LEU A 496 2.22 19.72 0.20
C LEU A 496 0.89 19.36 -0.49
N ASP A 497 -0.23 19.46 0.22
CA ASP A 497 -1.56 19.11 -0.31
C ASP A 497 -1.96 19.97 -1.52
N ILE A 498 -1.73 21.30 -1.47
CA ILE A 498 -2.24 22.24 -2.49
C ILE A 498 -1.70 21.94 -3.90
N PRO A 499 -0.36 21.84 -4.15
CA PRO A 499 0.15 21.52 -5.48
C PRO A 499 -0.31 20.15 -6.00
N ILE A 500 -0.50 19.19 -5.10
CA ILE A 500 -0.96 17.84 -5.44
C ILE A 500 -2.44 17.86 -5.85
N LEU A 501 -3.30 18.60 -5.14
CA LEU A 501 -4.70 18.81 -5.52
C LEU A 501 -4.81 19.54 -6.86
N GLU A 502 -4.02 20.60 -7.07
CA GLU A 502 -4.00 21.36 -8.32
C GLU A 502 -3.54 20.51 -9.52
N PHE A 503 -2.57 19.62 -9.34
CA PHE A 503 -2.14 18.65 -10.34
C PHE A 503 -3.18 17.54 -10.57
N MET A 504 -3.69 16.90 -9.51
CA MET A 504 -4.68 15.83 -9.65
C MET A 504 -6.00 16.33 -10.27
N ARG A 505 -6.34 17.61 -10.09
CA ARG A 505 -7.44 18.29 -10.81
C ARG A 505 -7.22 18.34 -12.33
N GLN A 506 -5.97 18.40 -12.79
CA GLN A 506 -5.59 18.36 -14.21
C GLN A 506 -5.49 16.92 -14.74
N VAL A 507 -5.10 15.96 -13.90
CA VAL A 507 -5.14 14.51 -14.21
C VAL A 507 -6.59 14.04 -14.38
N CYS A 508 -7.48 14.45 -13.47
CA CYS A 508 -8.87 14.00 -13.42
C CYS A 508 -9.83 14.81 -14.31
N ASP A 509 -9.35 15.77 -15.12
CA ASP A 509 -10.26 16.60 -15.94
C ASP A 509 -11.00 15.74 -16.99
N PRO A 510 -12.35 15.70 -16.99
CA PRO A 510 -13.14 14.87 -17.90
C PRO A 510 -13.09 15.34 -19.37
N LYS A 511 -12.57 16.55 -19.64
CA LYS A 511 -12.27 17.00 -21.02
C LYS A 511 -11.11 16.22 -21.64
N VAL A 512 -10.20 15.70 -20.82
CA VAL A 512 -9.13 14.81 -21.27
C VAL A 512 -9.72 13.41 -21.41
N LYS A 513 -9.66 12.83 -22.61
CA LYS A 513 -10.20 11.49 -22.90
C LYS A 513 -9.11 10.59 -23.43
N VAL A 514 -9.23 9.28 -23.15
CA VAL A 514 -8.49 8.27 -23.90
C VAL A 514 -9.05 8.30 -25.32
N ILE A 515 -8.19 8.49 -26.32
CA ILE A 515 -8.63 8.52 -27.73
C ILE A 515 -8.69 7.07 -28.20
N ASN A 516 -9.87 6.61 -28.59
CA ASN A 516 -10.05 5.33 -29.26
C ASN A 516 -9.71 5.49 -30.74
N ASP A 517 -8.42 5.40 -31.08
CA ASP A 517 -7.94 5.58 -32.44
C ASP A 517 -8.21 4.32 -33.29
N GLN A 518 -9.22 4.37 -34.15
CA GLN A 518 -9.56 3.26 -35.05
C GLN A 518 -8.57 3.09 -36.20
N THR A 519 -7.62 4.02 -36.37
CA THR A 519 -6.59 3.96 -37.41
C THR A 519 -5.64 2.80 -37.11
N LYS A 520 -5.73 1.72 -37.91
CA LYS A 520 -4.76 0.63 -37.86
C LYS A 520 -3.39 1.15 -38.31
N TYR A 521 -2.54 1.52 -37.36
CA TYR A 521 -1.11 1.70 -37.61
C TYR A 521 -0.52 0.37 -38.07
N GLY A 522 -0.37 0.23 -39.39
CA GLY A 522 0.20 -0.96 -40.02
C GLY A 522 1.64 -1.15 -39.59
N VAL A 523 1.95 -2.31 -39.01
CA VAL A 523 3.34 -2.72 -38.76
C VAL A 523 3.93 -3.17 -40.09
N ASN A 524 4.33 -2.20 -40.91
CA ASN A 524 5.11 -2.44 -42.12
C ASN A 524 6.54 -2.80 -41.72
N MET A 525 6.73 -4.04 -41.26
CA MET A 525 8.00 -4.74 -41.40
C MET A 525 8.23 -4.96 -42.90
N GLY A 526 8.89 -3.99 -43.53
CA GLY A 526 9.24 -4.02 -44.95
C GLY A 526 10.73 -4.28 -45.14
N GLU A 527 11.11 -5.54 -45.26
CA GLU A 527 12.39 -5.89 -45.87
C GLU A 527 12.29 -5.65 -47.39
N SER A 528 13.00 -4.66 -47.91
CA SER A 528 13.30 -4.56 -49.34
C SER A 528 14.48 -3.62 -49.59
N GLY A 529 15.67 -4.18 -49.80
CA GLY A 529 16.78 -3.45 -50.40
C GLY A 529 16.96 -3.90 -51.84
N THR A 530 16.79 -2.99 -52.81
CA THR A 530 17.46 -2.98 -54.14
C THR A 530 17.17 -1.67 -54.86
N ASP A 531 18.16 -0.78 -54.84
CA ASP A 531 18.67 0.16 -55.85
C ASP A 531 17.82 0.79 -56.98
N SER A 532 18.30 1.97 -57.41
CA SER A 532 17.96 2.77 -58.62
C SER A 532 16.81 3.77 -58.45
N THR A 533 16.88 5.04 -58.88
CA THR A 533 17.94 5.75 -59.65
C THR A 533 17.99 7.26 -59.31
N THR A 534 19.18 7.87 -59.39
CA THR A 534 19.48 9.33 -59.42
C THR A 534 19.19 9.95 -60.81
N PRO A 535 19.46 11.26 -61.12
CA PRO A 535 20.13 12.36 -60.38
C PRO A 535 19.14 13.48 -59.96
N ALA A 536 19.50 14.68 -59.46
CA ALA A 536 20.77 15.43 -59.30
C ALA A 536 20.75 16.20 -57.93
N THR A 537 21.65 17.11 -57.49
CA THR A 537 22.63 18.02 -58.14
C THR A 537 23.81 18.35 -57.19
N THR A 538 24.85 19.00 -57.75
CA THR A 538 26.01 19.73 -57.16
C THR A 538 25.68 20.66 -55.96
N THR A 539 26.59 21.04 -55.04
CA THR A 539 28.09 21.14 -55.11
C THR A 539 28.80 21.08 -53.74
N ASP A 540 30.08 20.66 -53.74
CA ASP A 540 31.17 20.98 -52.78
C ASP A 540 31.11 20.48 -51.31
N GLN A 541 32.22 20.13 -50.64
CA GLN A 541 33.65 20.08 -51.06
C GLN A 541 34.43 18.94 -50.34
N VAL A 542 35.61 18.57 -50.87
CA VAL A 542 36.36 17.33 -50.53
C VAL A 542 37.56 17.57 -49.60
N LYS A 543 37.89 16.60 -48.74
CA LYS A 543 39.29 16.36 -48.33
C LYS A 543 39.59 14.87 -48.05
N GLU A 544 40.76 14.44 -48.53
CA GLU A 544 41.38 13.10 -48.44
C GLU A 544 41.86 12.77 -47.00
N ARG A 545 42.32 11.58 -46.55
CA ARG A 545 42.67 10.22 -47.07
C ARG A 545 42.94 9.33 -45.80
N PRO A 546 43.42 8.05 -45.84
CA PRO A 546 43.29 6.93 -46.79
C PRO A 546 42.66 5.66 -46.13
N GLU A 547 42.53 4.57 -46.90
CA GLU A 547 42.36 3.20 -46.37
C GLU A 547 43.68 2.61 -45.82
N PRO A 548 43.68 1.39 -45.25
CA PRO A 548 44.12 0.26 -46.10
C PRO A 548 43.43 -1.10 -45.91
N ALA A 549 43.42 -1.86 -47.02
CA ALA A 549 43.54 -3.32 -47.13
C ALA A 549 42.37 -4.24 -46.66
N GLU A 550 41.62 -4.74 -47.64
CA GLU A 550 41.15 -6.14 -47.65
C GLU A 550 42.34 -7.12 -47.73
N LEU A 551 42.20 -8.33 -47.16
CA LEU A 551 42.25 -9.63 -47.88
C LEU A 551 42.14 -10.81 -46.87
N GLY A 552 41.43 -11.89 -47.20
CA GLY A 552 41.58 -13.17 -46.47
C GLY A 552 40.33 -13.99 -46.17
N THR A 553 39.73 -14.60 -47.19
CA THR A 553 38.99 -15.89 -47.09
C THR A 553 39.82 -16.94 -47.86
N PRO A 554 39.85 -18.23 -47.47
CA PRO A 554 38.68 -19.11 -47.55
C PRO A 554 38.51 -20.17 -46.44
N ASP A 555 37.31 -20.77 -46.45
CA ASP A 555 36.93 -22.16 -46.17
C ASP A 555 37.77 -23.06 -45.22
N GLU A 556 37.11 -23.58 -44.18
CA GLU A 556 36.98 -25.04 -44.07
C GLU A 556 35.69 -25.43 -43.31
N ALA A 557 35.03 -26.51 -43.72
CA ALA A 557 33.75 -26.96 -43.15
C ALA A 557 33.91 -28.30 -42.39
N VAL A 558 33.51 -28.33 -41.11
CA VAL A 558 33.58 -29.52 -40.25
C VAL A 558 32.18 -29.82 -39.69
N PRO A 559 31.67 -31.07 -39.78
CA PRO A 559 30.27 -31.37 -39.46
C PRO A 559 30.00 -31.41 -37.94
N ALA A 560 28.82 -30.92 -37.56
CA ALA A 560 28.35 -30.97 -36.18
C ALA A 560 28.07 -32.42 -35.74
N ARG A 561 28.69 -32.83 -34.62
CA ARG A 561 28.28 -34.05 -33.90
C ARG A 561 26.89 -33.83 -33.28
N VAL A 562 25.94 -34.69 -33.63
CA VAL A 562 24.68 -34.82 -32.89
C VAL A 562 24.90 -35.81 -31.75
N GLU A 563 24.88 -35.34 -30.51
CA GLU A 563 24.82 -36.22 -29.34
C GLU A 563 23.37 -36.69 -29.10
N PRO A 564 23.15 -37.97 -28.76
CA PRO A 564 21.80 -38.49 -28.52
C PRO A 564 21.25 -38.00 -27.17
N ASN A 565 20.07 -37.37 -27.18
CA ASN A 565 19.38 -36.91 -25.97
C ASN A 565 18.90 -38.07 -25.08
N TYR A 566 19.78 -38.55 -24.20
CA TYR A 566 19.48 -39.62 -23.22
C TYR A 566 18.23 -39.33 -22.35
N PHE A 567 17.93 -38.05 -22.09
CA PHE A 567 16.77 -37.64 -21.29
C PHE A 567 15.42 -38.13 -21.85
N THR A 568 15.25 -38.14 -23.18
CA THR A 568 13.96 -38.50 -23.80
C THR A 568 13.60 -39.97 -23.56
N GLY A 569 14.60 -40.86 -23.57
CA GLY A 569 14.39 -42.30 -23.31
C GLY A 569 13.96 -42.59 -21.87
N VAL A 570 14.54 -41.88 -20.89
CA VAL A 570 14.21 -42.06 -19.46
C VAL A 570 12.77 -41.63 -19.15
N VAL A 571 12.31 -40.51 -19.73
CA VAL A 571 10.93 -40.02 -19.53
C VAL A 571 9.92 -41.01 -20.12
N ILE A 572 10.17 -41.54 -21.33
CA ILE A 572 9.28 -42.53 -21.97
C ILE A 572 9.22 -43.83 -21.13
N ALA A 573 10.35 -44.30 -20.62
CA ALA A 573 10.39 -45.48 -19.75
C ALA A 573 9.59 -45.28 -18.44
N LEU A 574 9.72 -44.13 -17.78
CA LEU A 574 9.00 -43.81 -16.55
C LEU A 574 7.48 -43.71 -16.79
N VAL A 575 7.05 -43.06 -17.88
CA VAL A 575 5.62 -43.01 -18.27
C VAL A 575 5.07 -44.42 -18.54
N GLY A 576 5.84 -45.28 -19.22
CA GLY A 576 5.47 -46.68 -19.45
C GLY A 576 5.29 -47.47 -18.15
N ILE A 577 6.20 -47.32 -17.18
CA ILE A 577 6.12 -47.97 -15.87
C ILE A 577 4.88 -47.50 -15.10
N ILE A 578 4.62 -46.19 -15.06
CA ILE A 578 3.43 -45.61 -14.41
C ILE A 578 2.14 -46.16 -15.05
N TRP A 579 2.09 -46.26 -16.38
CA TRP A 579 0.94 -46.79 -17.11
C TRP A 579 0.68 -48.28 -16.80
N ILE A 580 1.74 -49.09 -16.71
CA ILE A 580 1.64 -50.52 -16.35
C ILE A 580 1.14 -50.69 -14.90
N VAL A 581 1.62 -49.87 -13.96
CA VAL A 581 1.13 -49.87 -12.56
C VAL A 581 -0.33 -49.46 -12.50
N PHE A 582 -0.74 -48.43 -13.25
CA PHE A 582 -2.12 -47.97 -13.32
C PHE A 582 -3.08 -49.02 -13.91
N LEU A 583 -2.70 -49.69 -15.00
CA LEU A 583 -3.49 -50.77 -15.59
C LEU A 583 -3.64 -51.98 -14.66
N ARG A 584 -2.60 -52.33 -13.88
CA ARG A 584 -2.69 -53.35 -12.83
C ARG A 584 -3.63 -52.97 -11.69
N LEU A 585 -3.61 -51.70 -11.25
CA LEU A 585 -4.53 -51.18 -10.23
C LEU A 585 -6.00 -51.19 -10.69
N LEU A 586 -6.24 -51.12 -12.00
CA LEU A 586 -7.57 -51.26 -12.61
C LEU A 586 -7.96 -52.71 -12.94
N GLY A 587 -7.09 -53.70 -12.69
CA GLY A 587 -7.35 -55.11 -13.03
C GLY A 587 -7.38 -55.39 -14.54
N LEU A 588 -6.72 -54.56 -15.35
CA LEU A 588 -6.68 -54.65 -16.81
C LEU A 588 -5.40 -55.32 -17.35
N LEU A 589 -4.49 -55.79 -16.47
CA LEU A 589 -3.17 -56.35 -16.77
C LEU A 589 -2.63 -57.27 -15.67
#